data_AF-A0A2N1R7N2-F1
#
_entry.id   AF-A0A2N1R7N2-F1
#
_cell.length_a   1.000
_cell.length_b   1.000
_cell.length_c   1.000
_cell.angle_alpha   90.00
_cell.angle_beta   90.00
_cell.angle_gamma   90.00
#
_symmetry.space_group_name_H-M   'P 1'
#
loop_
_entity.id
_entity.type
_entity.pdbx_description
1 polymer ?
#
loop_
_entity_poly.entity_id
_entity_poly.type
_entity_poly.pdbx_seq_one_letter_code
_entity_poly.pdbx_strand_id
1 'polypeptide(L)'
;FLKSVSAMKGRESLGLIDMVFKPCPPDLLTILGDFFMLQDRLKIEFEDYKGKLVSINPETAKTMGYNNYCMLTCDKVETKVALFAIASDKLNFLVPMNGPTLEAAKPVQVKLFFQSFQFSVLGVIADVSRLQNGVQKVSTTIQFSPELVSIIEAYRFAERFSVKPTGEADSVKGA
;
A
#
# COMPACT_ATOMS: atom_id res chain seq x y z
N PHE A 1 -7.59 33.25 -19.39
CA PHE A 1 -8.17 32.43 -20.48
C PHE A 1 -8.93 33.37 -21.39
N LEU A 2 -8.36 33.62 -22.58
CA LEU A 2 -8.77 34.56 -23.64
C LEU A 2 -9.10 35.99 -23.18
N LYS A 3 -8.14 36.91 -23.35
CA LYS A 3 -8.25 38.31 -22.91
C LYS A 3 -9.00 39.18 -23.92
N SER A 4 -8.71 38.98 -25.21
CA SER A 4 -9.37 39.69 -26.32
C SER A 4 -9.07 39.03 -27.65
N VAL A 5 -10.00 39.18 -28.59
CA VAL A 5 -9.78 38.91 -30.03
C VAL A 5 -9.92 40.24 -30.75
N SER A 6 -8.91 40.65 -31.50
CA SER A 6 -8.93 41.93 -32.23
C SER A 6 -8.43 41.77 -33.66
N ALA A 7 -8.99 42.52 -34.59
CA ALA A 7 -8.51 42.53 -35.98
C ALA A 7 -7.20 43.31 -36.08
N MET A 8 -6.22 42.78 -36.81
CA MET A 8 -4.95 43.47 -36.99
C MET A 8 -5.15 44.70 -37.88
N LYS A 9 -4.78 45.89 -37.39
CA LYS A 9 -4.99 47.16 -38.11
C LYS A 9 -4.24 47.14 -39.46
N GLY A 10 -4.99 47.14 -40.56
CA GLY A 10 -4.45 47.13 -41.93
C GLY A 10 -4.47 45.78 -42.65
N ARG A 11 -4.94 44.69 -42.02
CA ARG A 11 -5.16 43.39 -42.68
C ARG A 11 -6.45 42.73 -42.17
N GLU A 12 -7.53 42.87 -42.93
CA GLU A 12 -8.87 42.38 -42.58
C GLU A 12 -8.97 40.84 -42.46
N SER A 13 -8.01 40.11 -43.03
CA SER A 13 -7.97 38.64 -43.00
C SER A 13 -7.21 38.04 -41.81
N LEU A 14 -6.66 38.86 -40.90
CA LEU A 14 -5.85 38.37 -39.76
C LEU A 14 -6.38 38.90 -38.42
N GLY A 15 -6.74 37.97 -37.53
CA GLY A 15 -7.14 38.25 -36.14
C GLY A 15 -6.01 37.94 -35.16
N LEU A 16 -5.82 38.81 -34.18
CA LEU A 16 -4.95 38.62 -33.01
C LEU A 16 -5.77 38.09 -31.85
N ILE A 17 -5.35 36.97 -31.28
CA ILE A 17 -5.94 36.39 -30.07
C ILE A 17 -4.95 36.59 -28.93
N ASP A 18 -5.30 37.47 -27.98
CA ASP A 18 -4.51 37.68 -26.78
C ASP A 18 -4.88 36.67 -25.70
N MET A 19 -3.91 35.83 -25.33
CA MET A 19 -4.05 34.88 -24.25
C MET A 19 -3.15 35.25 -23.08
N VAL A 20 -3.75 35.45 -21.91
CA VAL A 20 -3.00 35.53 -20.64
C VAL A 20 -2.84 34.12 -20.11
N PHE A 21 -1.64 33.57 -20.30
CA PHE A 21 -1.18 32.38 -19.62
C PHE A 21 -0.64 32.78 -18.25
N LYS A 22 -1.32 32.37 -17.17
CA LYS A 22 -0.71 32.48 -15.84
C LYS A 22 0.25 31.30 -15.71
N PRO A 23 1.58 31.51 -15.66
CA PRO A 23 2.50 30.40 -15.45
C PRO A 23 2.15 29.72 -14.13
N CYS A 24 2.23 28.38 -14.10
CA CYS A 24 2.17 27.66 -12.83
C CYS A 24 3.23 28.24 -11.91
N PRO A 25 2.87 28.62 -10.66
CA PRO A 25 3.84 29.03 -9.66
C PRO A 25 4.99 28.01 -9.60
N PRO A 26 6.25 28.45 -9.57
CA PRO A 26 7.41 27.54 -9.59
C PRO A 26 7.35 26.52 -8.44
N ASP A 27 6.80 26.91 -7.29
CA ASP A 27 6.62 26.03 -6.13
C ASP A 27 5.74 24.82 -6.43
N LEU A 28 4.64 25.00 -7.18
CA LEU A 28 3.77 23.90 -7.56
C LEU A 28 4.46 22.92 -8.51
N LEU A 29 5.32 23.44 -9.39
CA LEU A 29 6.10 22.61 -10.30
C LEU A 29 7.12 21.76 -9.52
N THR A 30 7.78 22.34 -8.52
CA THR A 30 8.70 21.61 -7.63
C THR A 30 7.97 20.53 -6.84
N ILE A 31 6.84 20.86 -6.20
CA ILE A 31 6.05 19.89 -5.41
C ILE A 31 5.58 18.72 -6.27
N LEU A 32 5.12 18.98 -7.50
CA LEU A 32 4.74 17.92 -8.43
C LEU A 32 5.93 17.06 -8.84
N GLY A 33 7.09 17.68 -9.09
CA GLY A 33 8.34 16.96 -9.37
C GLY A 33 8.73 16.02 -8.24
N ASP A 34 8.73 16.52 -7.00
CA ASP A 34 9.04 15.74 -5.80
C ASP A 34 8.06 14.59 -5.60
N PHE A 35 6.77 14.83 -5.87
CA PHE A 35 5.74 13.79 -5.80
C PHE A 35 5.99 12.66 -6.81
N PHE A 36 6.33 12.98 -8.06
CA PHE A 36 6.65 11.95 -9.06
C PHE A 36 7.90 11.16 -8.68
N MET A 37 8.94 11.84 -8.20
CA MET A 37 10.15 11.18 -7.72
C MET A 37 9.86 10.24 -6.54
N LEU A 38 9.03 10.67 -5.59
CA LEU A 38 8.59 9.82 -4.48
C LEU A 38 7.80 8.61 -4.98
N GLN A 39 6.89 8.81 -5.92
CA GLN A 39 6.07 7.73 -6.46
C GLN A 39 6.92 6.68 -7.19
N ASP A 40 7.91 7.12 -7.98
CA ASP A 40 8.81 6.20 -8.67
C ASP A 40 9.74 5.47 -7.71
N ARG A 41 10.24 6.14 -6.67
CA ARG A 41 10.97 5.49 -5.58
C ARG A 41 10.12 4.38 -4.92
N LEU A 42 8.86 4.67 -4.58
CA LEU A 42 7.96 3.69 -3.97
C LEU A 42 7.65 2.50 -4.89
N LYS A 43 7.62 2.69 -6.21
CA LYS A 43 7.47 1.58 -7.16
C LYS A 43 8.70 0.66 -7.18
N ILE A 44 9.90 1.24 -7.07
CA ILE A 44 11.15 0.44 -6.97
C ILE A 44 11.12 -0.38 -5.68
N GLU A 45 10.81 0.27 -4.56
CA GLU A 45 10.70 -0.41 -3.27
C GLU A 45 9.61 -1.49 -3.24
N PHE A 46 8.49 -1.26 -3.95
CA PHE A 46 7.44 -2.26 -4.11
C PHE A 46 7.96 -3.56 -4.74
N GLU A 47 8.74 -3.45 -5.81
CA GLU A 47 9.36 -4.61 -6.47
C GLU A 47 10.45 -5.24 -5.58
N ASP A 48 11.21 -4.45 -4.83
CA ASP A 48 12.22 -4.95 -3.88
C ASP A 48 11.59 -5.74 -2.72
N TYR A 49 10.41 -5.34 -2.25
CA TYR A 49 9.69 -6.01 -1.16
C TYR A 49 8.76 -7.12 -1.62
N LYS A 50 8.60 -7.31 -2.93
CA LYS A 50 7.74 -8.32 -3.52
C LYS A 50 8.13 -9.72 -3.04
N GLY A 51 7.15 -10.48 -2.57
CA GLY A 51 7.36 -11.82 -2.03
C GLY A 51 8.05 -11.91 -0.66
N LYS A 52 8.52 -10.79 -0.08
CA LYS A 52 9.12 -10.78 1.27
C LYS A 52 8.03 -10.68 2.33
N LEU A 53 7.39 -11.82 2.60
CA LEU A 53 6.32 -11.94 3.60
C LEU A 53 6.82 -11.59 5.00
N VAL A 54 6.07 -10.73 5.68
CA VAL A 54 6.24 -10.41 7.09
C VAL A 54 5.10 -11.04 7.88
N SER A 55 5.44 -11.89 8.85
CA SER A 55 4.47 -12.52 9.76
C SER A 55 3.95 -11.49 10.77
N ILE A 56 2.63 -11.38 10.88
CA ILE A 56 1.97 -10.51 11.87
C ILE A 56 1.86 -11.28 13.18
N ASN A 57 2.83 -11.04 14.06
CA ASN A 57 2.82 -11.44 15.46
C ASN A 57 2.47 -10.23 16.34
N PRO A 58 2.10 -10.39 17.62
CA PRO A 58 1.79 -9.26 18.50
C PRO A 58 2.92 -8.21 18.57
N GLU A 59 4.17 -8.64 18.54
CA GLU A 59 5.34 -7.75 18.50
C GLU A 59 5.43 -6.99 17.18
N THR A 60 5.35 -7.70 16.05
CA THR A 60 5.36 -7.11 14.71
C THR A 60 4.21 -6.13 14.51
N ALA A 61 3.00 -6.49 14.96
CA ALA A 61 1.81 -5.67 14.87
C ALA A 61 1.97 -4.38 15.66
N LYS A 62 2.61 -4.43 16.84
CA LYS A 62 2.91 -3.24 17.64
C LYS A 62 3.90 -2.32 16.94
N THR A 63 4.97 -2.88 16.36
CA THR A 63 5.98 -2.10 15.63
C THR A 63 5.42 -1.47 14.34
N MET A 64 4.53 -2.18 13.63
CA MET A 64 3.82 -1.65 12.45
C MET A 64 2.66 -0.72 12.81
N GLY A 65 2.19 -0.70 14.06
CA GLY A 65 0.96 -0.04 14.45
C GLY A 65 -0.31 -0.67 13.83
N TYR A 66 -0.33 -1.98 13.59
CA TYR A 66 -1.48 -2.69 13.02
C TYR A 66 -2.51 -3.07 14.09
N ASN A 67 -3.80 -2.83 13.83
CA ASN A 67 -4.90 -3.09 14.77
C ASN A 67 -5.39 -4.55 14.82
N ASN A 68 -4.62 -5.51 14.27
CA ASN A 68 -4.89 -6.96 14.25
C ASN A 68 -6.16 -7.42 13.51
N TYR A 69 -6.91 -6.51 12.88
CA TYR A 69 -8.05 -6.86 12.03
C TYR A 69 -8.04 -6.04 10.74
N CYS A 70 -8.63 -6.63 9.70
CA CYS A 70 -8.93 -5.95 8.44
C CYS A 70 -10.35 -6.29 8.01
N MET A 71 -10.93 -5.43 7.16
CA MET A 71 -12.24 -5.67 6.57
C MET A 71 -12.05 -6.11 5.13
N LEU A 72 -12.56 -7.29 4.80
CA LEU A 72 -12.61 -7.82 3.45
C LEU A 72 -13.98 -7.58 2.87
N THR A 73 -14.04 -6.91 1.72
CA THR A 73 -15.26 -6.72 0.94
C THR A 73 -15.20 -7.61 -0.29
N CYS A 74 -16.11 -8.58 -0.37
CA CYS A 74 -16.28 -9.48 -1.51
C CYS A 74 -17.77 -9.51 -1.87
N ASP A 75 -18.12 -9.31 -3.15
CA ASP A 75 -19.51 -9.35 -3.62
C ASP A 75 -20.49 -8.49 -2.78
N LYS A 76 -20.03 -7.30 -2.36
CA LYS A 76 -20.76 -6.33 -1.48
C LYS A 76 -20.99 -6.79 -0.03
N VAL A 77 -20.44 -7.93 0.36
CA VAL A 77 -20.44 -8.39 1.76
C VAL A 77 -19.12 -8.00 2.42
N GLU A 78 -19.21 -7.22 3.49
CA GLU A 78 -18.06 -6.88 4.34
C GLU A 78 -17.91 -7.91 5.45
N THR A 79 -16.71 -8.44 5.61
CA THR A 79 -16.38 -9.42 6.64
C THR A 79 -15.10 -9.03 7.36
N LYS A 80 -15.13 -9.12 8.69
CA LYS A 80 -13.94 -8.92 9.51
C LYS A 80 -13.05 -10.16 9.44
N VAL A 81 -11.81 -9.99 9.02
CA VAL A 81 -10.82 -11.07 8.84
C VAL A 81 -9.52 -10.72 9.57
N ALA A 82 -8.80 -11.75 10.00
CA ALA A 82 -7.54 -11.60 10.74
C ALA A 82 -6.36 -11.78 9.78
N LEU A 83 -5.53 -10.75 9.64
CA LEU A 83 -4.36 -10.79 8.77
C LEU A 83 -3.18 -11.40 9.52
N PHE A 84 -2.54 -12.41 8.94
CA PHE A 84 -1.42 -13.11 9.58
C PHE A 84 -0.09 -12.93 8.84
N ALA A 85 -0.11 -12.57 7.56
CA ALA A 85 1.10 -12.22 6.83
C ALA A 85 0.85 -11.12 5.79
N ILE A 86 1.81 -10.21 5.67
CA ILE A 86 1.76 -9.05 4.78
C ILE A 86 3.03 -8.99 3.91
N ALA A 87 2.88 -8.69 2.63
CA ALA A 87 3.94 -8.31 1.71
C ALA A 87 3.46 -7.14 0.85
N SER A 88 4.35 -6.54 0.06
CA SER A 88 3.97 -5.44 -0.84
C SER A 88 2.94 -5.90 -1.89
N ASP A 89 3.03 -7.16 -2.34
CA ASP A 89 2.20 -7.75 -3.41
C ASP A 89 1.17 -8.77 -2.92
N LYS A 90 1.26 -9.24 -1.66
CA LYS A 90 0.41 -10.31 -1.13
C LYS A 90 -0.09 -10.04 0.27
N LEU A 91 -1.36 -10.34 0.50
CA LEU A 91 -1.98 -10.35 1.82
C LEU A 91 -2.49 -11.75 2.13
N ASN A 92 -2.13 -12.27 3.30
CA ASN A 92 -2.69 -13.53 3.77
C ASN A 92 -3.48 -13.34 5.05
N PHE A 93 -4.71 -13.83 5.05
CA PHE A 93 -5.64 -13.66 6.15
C PHE A 93 -6.47 -14.92 6.40
N LEU A 94 -7.04 -14.98 7.60
CA LEU A 94 -7.93 -16.03 8.07
C LEU A 94 -9.36 -15.49 8.10
N VAL A 95 -10.25 -16.21 7.42
CA VAL A 95 -11.68 -15.91 7.36
C VAL A 95 -12.42 -16.85 8.29
N PRO A 96 -13.22 -16.32 9.25
CA PRO A 96 -13.95 -17.14 10.20
C PRO A 96 -14.97 -18.04 9.51
N MET A 97 -15.39 -19.13 10.18
CA MET A 97 -16.38 -20.09 9.64
C MET A 97 -17.71 -19.44 9.23
N ASN A 98 -18.12 -18.38 9.93
CA ASN A 98 -19.34 -17.62 9.63
C ASN A 98 -19.17 -16.61 8.49
N GLY A 99 -17.97 -16.52 7.90
CA GLY A 99 -17.69 -15.64 6.78
C GLY A 99 -18.23 -16.18 5.45
N PRO A 100 -18.28 -15.34 4.41
CA PRO A 100 -18.64 -15.76 3.07
C PRO A 100 -17.66 -16.82 2.56
N THR A 101 -18.16 -17.75 1.75
CA THR A 101 -17.28 -18.68 1.03
C THR A 101 -16.57 -17.92 -0.06
N LEU A 102 -15.24 -17.91 0.02
CA LEU A 102 -14.39 -17.22 -0.94
C LEU A 102 -13.91 -18.21 -2.00
N GLU A 103 -13.86 -17.76 -3.23
CA GLU A 103 -13.39 -18.54 -4.37
C GLU A 103 -12.17 -17.88 -4.97
N ALA A 104 -11.26 -18.70 -5.51
CA ALA A 104 -10.10 -18.20 -6.23
C ALA A 104 -10.52 -17.35 -7.43
N ALA A 105 -9.65 -16.42 -7.84
CA ALA A 105 -9.84 -15.47 -8.94
C ALA A 105 -10.94 -14.41 -8.74
N LYS A 106 -11.61 -14.34 -7.58
CA LYS A 106 -12.56 -13.25 -7.30
C LYS A 106 -11.86 -11.94 -6.92
N PRO A 107 -12.32 -10.79 -7.44
CA PRO A 107 -11.83 -9.49 -7.01
C PRO A 107 -12.31 -9.18 -5.60
N VAL A 108 -11.41 -8.63 -4.79
CA VAL A 108 -11.68 -8.26 -3.40
C VAL A 108 -11.10 -6.90 -3.08
N GLN A 109 -11.74 -6.21 -2.14
CA GLN A 109 -11.21 -5.00 -1.54
C GLN A 109 -10.87 -5.29 -0.07
N VAL A 110 -9.65 -4.98 0.34
CA VAL A 110 -9.18 -5.18 1.71
C VAL A 110 -8.93 -3.82 2.34
N LYS A 111 -9.71 -3.47 3.36
CA LYS A 111 -9.50 -2.27 4.18
C LYS A 111 -8.62 -2.61 5.38
N LEU A 112 -7.46 -1.98 5.44
CA LEU A 112 -6.44 -2.19 6.47
C LEU A 112 -6.52 -1.06 7.51
N PHE A 113 -6.36 -1.43 8.78
CA PHE A 113 -6.45 -0.51 9.92
C PHE A 113 -5.10 -0.43 10.63
N PHE A 114 -4.35 0.62 10.34
CA PHE A 114 -3.14 0.99 11.08
C PHE A 114 -3.41 2.21 11.97
N GLN A 115 -2.57 2.40 12.98
CA GLN A 115 -2.64 3.53 13.90
C GLN A 115 -2.37 4.86 13.17
N SER A 116 -1.45 4.87 12.21
CA SER A 116 -1.10 6.06 11.44
C SER A 116 -2.22 6.49 10.49
N PHE A 117 -2.77 5.54 9.72
CA PHE A 117 -3.83 5.81 8.76
C PHE A 117 -4.56 4.51 8.36
N GLN A 118 -5.74 4.67 7.76
CA GLN A 118 -6.57 3.57 7.25
C GLN A 118 -6.73 3.72 5.74
N PHE A 119 -6.56 2.63 5.01
CA PHE A 119 -6.63 2.65 3.55
C PHE A 119 -7.19 1.33 3.04
N SER A 120 -7.67 1.34 1.79
CA SER A 120 -8.21 0.15 1.12
C SER A 120 -7.33 -0.22 -0.05
N VAL A 121 -7.05 -1.51 -0.20
CA VAL A 121 -6.27 -2.07 -1.30
C VAL A 121 -7.13 -3.02 -2.10
N LEU A 122 -7.07 -2.90 -3.42
CA LEU A 122 -7.73 -3.82 -4.33
C LEU A 122 -6.83 -5.02 -4.61
N GLY A 123 -7.42 -6.19 -4.71
CA GLY A 123 -6.71 -7.42 -5.00
C GLY A 123 -7.59 -8.50 -5.61
N VAL A 124 -6.97 -9.64 -5.90
CA VAL A 124 -7.63 -10.84 -6.41
C VAL A 124 -7.22 -12.01 -5.54
N ILE A 125 -8.19 -12.84 -5.14
CA ILE A 125 -7.91 -14.04 -4.36
C ILE A 125 -7.08 -15.00 -5.22
N ALA A 126 -5.88 -15.31 -4.76
CA ALA A 126 -4.95 -16.22 -5.43
C ALA A 126 -5.19 -17.67 -5.00
N ASP A 127 -5.38 -17.92 -3.70
CA ASP A 127 -5.57 -19.25 -3.16
C ASP A 127 -6.50 -19.26 -1.95
N VAL A 128 -7.28 -20.33 -1.81
CA VAL A 128 -8.20 -20.57 -0.68
C VAL A 128 -7.98 -21.99 -0.18
N SER A 129 -7.49 -22.13 1.03
CA SER A 129 -7.31 -23.41 1.71
C SER A 129 -8.17 -23.46 2.97
N ARG A 130 -8.89 -24.56 3.18
CA ARG A 130 -9.68 -24.76 4.41
C ARG A 130 -8.84 -25.51 5.44
N LEU A 131 -8.75 -24.95 6.63
CA LEU A 131 -8.10 -25.60 7.77
C LEU A 131 -9.07 -26.59 8.43
N GLN A 132 -8.53 -27.55 9.19
CA GLN A 132 -9.31 -28.61 9.86
C GLN A 132 -10.35 -28.07 10.87
N ASN A 133 -10.14 -26.85 11.36
CA ASN A 133 -11.05 -26.12 12.25
C ASN A 133 -12.18 -25.38 11.50
N GLY A 134 -12.31 -25.55 10.19
CA GLY A 134 -13.31 -24.90 9.35
C GLY A 134 -12.97 -23.44 8.95
N VAL A 135 -11.89 -22.86 9.48
CA VAL A 135 -11.41 -21.52 9.11
C VAL A 135 -10.82 -21.57 7.70
N GLN A 136 -11.08 -20.56 6.88
CA GLN A 136 -10.52 -20.47 5.54
C GLN A 136 -9.24 -19.61 5.59
N LYS A 137 -8.11 -20.18 5.16
CA LYS A 137 -6.86 -19.46 4.93
C LYS A 137 -6.85 -18.99 3.48
N VAL A 138 -6.76 -17.67 3.30
CA VAL A 138 -6.87 -17.03 2.00
C VAL A 138 -5.60 -16.26 1.72
N SER A 139 -5.09 -16.42 0.51
CA SER A 139 -4.00 -15.63 -0.04
C SER A 139 -4.54 -14.76 -1.16
N THR A 140 -4.26 -13.46 -1.10
CA THR A 140 -4.72 -12.47 -2.07
C THR A 140 -3.50 -11.77 -2.67
N THR A 141 -3.49 -11.66 -3.99
CA THR A 141 -2.54 -10.79 -4.70
C THR A 141 -3.13 -9.39 -4.77
N ILE A 142 -2.39 -8.39 -4.34
CA ILE A 142 -2.85 -7.01 -4.26
C ILE A 142 -2.18 -6.12 -5.31
N GLN A 143 -2.87 -5.04 -5.64
CA GLN A 143 -2.34 -3.98 -6.48
C GLN A 143 -1.38 -3.08 -5.68
N PHE A 144 -0.56 -2.33 -6.40
CA PHE A 144 0.35 -1.35 -5.82
C PHE A 144 -0.40 -0.37 -4.90
N SER A 145 0.06 -0.29 -3.65
CA SER A 145 -0.38 0.71 -2.68
C SER A 145 0.86 1.40 -2.09
N PRO A 146 1.05 2.71 -2.34
CA PRO A 146 2.19 3.45 -1.79
C PRO A 146 2.16 3.46 -0.25
N GLU A 147 0.97 3.49 0.33
CA GLU A 147 0.75 3.46 1.78
C GLU A 147 1.29 2.16 2.40
N LEU A 148 1.01 1.02 1.76
CA LEU A 148 1.49 -0.27 2.22
C LEU A 148 3.02 -0.38 2.14
N VAL A 149 3.60 0.09 1.04
CA VAL A 149 5.06 0.09 0.84
C VAL A 149 5.73 0.92 1.94
N SER A 150 5.21 2.11 2.23
CA SER A 150 5.74 2.97 3.28
C SER A 150 5.66 2.32 4.68
N ILE A 151 4.57 1.62 5.00
CA ILE A 151 4.47 0.89 6.28
C ILE A 151 5.50 -0.24 6.36
N ILE A 152 5.69 -0.99 5.27
CA ILE A 152 6.67 -2.07 5.23
C ILE A 152 8.09 -1.50 5.36
N GLU A 153 8.40 -0.39 4.67
CA GLU A 153 9.67 0.32 4.80
C GLU A 153 9.92 0.77 6.25
N ALA A 154 8.96 1.48 6.86
CA ALA A 154 9.06 1.96 8.23
C ALA A 154 9.27 0.81 9.22
N TYR A 155 8.57 -0.32 9.02
CA TYR A 155 8.77 -1.53 9.81
C TYR A 155 10.17 -2.12 9.62
N ARG A 156 10.63 -2.29 8.38
CA ARG A 156 11.96 -2.84 8.08
C ARG A 156 13.07 -1.95 8.62
N PHE A 157 12.87 -0.63 8.58
CA PHE A 157 13.75 0.33 9.22
C PHE A 157 13.78 0.10 10.73
N ALA A 158 12.63 0.12 11.41
CA ALA A 158 12.54 -0.14 12.85
C ALA A 158 13.15 -1.49 13.26
N GLU A 159 12.92 -2.54 12.47
CA GLU A 159 13.49 -3.88 12.64
C GLU A 159 15.02 -3.81 12.68
N ARG A 160 15.65 -3.14 11.70
CA ARG A 160 17.12 -2.97 11.63
C ARG A 160 17.72 -2.25 12.84
N PHE A 161 17.00 -1.30 13.44
CA PHE A 161 17.48 -0.58 14.63
C PHE A 161 17.11 -1.28 15.95
N SER A 162 16.17 -2.23 15.93
CA SER A 162 15.79 -3.03 17.11
C SER A 162 16.67 -4.25 17.35
N VAL A 163 17.55 -4.62 16.40
CA VAL A 163 18.52 -5.71 16.62
C VAL A 163 19.54 -5.28 17.68
N LYS A 164 19.32 -5.74 18.92
CA LYS A 164 20.41 -5.79 19.91
C LYS A 164 21.54 -6.65 19.34
N PRO A 165 22.82 -6.23 19.46
CA PRO A 165 23.94 -7.07 19.07
C PRO A 165 23.88 -8.35 19.90
N THR A 166 23.66 -9.48 19.23
CA THR A 166 23.79 -10.80 19.86
C THR A 166 25.28 -11.08 19.90
N GLY A 167 25.94 -10.59 20.94
CA GLY A 167 27.36 -10.81 21.22
C GLY A 167 27.54 -11.42 22.60
N GLU A 168 28.09 -12.64 22.61
CA GLU A 168 28.69 -13.37 23.75
C GLU A 168 27.76 -13.88 24.85
N ALA A 169 27.10 -15.00 24.53
CA ALA A 169 27.00 -16.11 25.47
C ALA A 169 27.85 -17.26 24.92
N ASP A 170 29.16 -17.22 25.16
CA ASP A 170 29.98 -18.44 25.09
C ASP A 170 30.23 -18.93 26.52
N SER A 171 29.51 -19.99 26.82
CA SER A 171 29.59 -20.78 28.02
C SER A 171 30.97 -21.44 28.15
N VAL A 172 31.79 -20.99 29.08
CA VAL A 172 32.88 -21.82 29.61
C VAL A 172 32.24 -22.85 30.55
N LYS A 173 31.91 -24.03 29.99
CA LYS A 173 31.83 -25.29 30.72
C LYS A 173 33.23 -25.91 30.78
N GLY A 174 33.67 -26.27 31.98
CA GLY A 174 34.57 -27.40 32.18
C GLY A 174 35.89 -27.11 32.90
N ALA A 175 35.90 -27.41 34.20
CA ALA A 175 36.91 -28.17 34.96
C ALA A 175 37.00 -27.64 36.39
#